data_AF-W9W7J7-F1
#
_entry.id   AF-W9W7J7-F1
#
_cell.length_a   1.000
_cell.length_b   1.000
_cell.length_c   1.000
_cell.angle_alpha   90.00
_cell.angle_beta   90.00
_cell.angle_gamma   90.00
#
_symmetry.space_group_name_H-M   'P 1'
#
loop_
_entity.id
_entity.type
_entity.pdbx_description
1 polymer ?
#
loop_
_entity_poly.entity_id
_entity_poly.type
_entity_poly.pdbx_seq_one_letter_code
_entity_poly.pdbx_strand_id
1 'polypeptide(L)'
;MSEIIEVRRPKSPSATYIPVSLDLDPQKSVREAAAAILSNSQIQQIDLVFKNAAVTSIPERQLSPEGIEMQFATNHIGHFLFTNLIMPKILAAAKSNPKGTTRIINLSSRGTVYSPVRFQTSTLTR
;
A
#
# COMPACT_ATOMS: atom_id res chain seq x y z
N MET A 1 7.39 5.87 11.94
CA MET A 1 5.91 5.84 12.17
C MET A 1 5.53 6.37 13.55
N SER A 2 6.28 6.05 14.61
CA SER A 2 6.11 6.61 15.97
C SER A 2 6.06 8.14 15.98
N GLU A 3 6.99 8.78 15.25
CA GLU A 3 7.07 10.25 15.13
C GLU A 3 5.80 10.90 14.56
N ILE A 4 5.20 10.31 13.52
CA ILE A 4 3.97 10.85 12.90
C ILE A 4 2.79 10.80 13.88
N ILE A 5 2.67 9.68 14.60
CA ILE A 5 1.60 9.50 15.60
C ILE A 5 1.79 10.53 16.73
N GLU A 6 3.02 10.76 17.19
CA GLU A 6 3.33 11.77 18.19
C GLU A 6 2.95 13.18 17.74
N VAL A 7 3.23 13.55 16.49
CA VAL A 7 2.85 14.86 15.93
C VAL A 7 1.34 15.01 15.74
N ARG A 8 0.61 13.92 15.46
CA ARG A 8 -0.85 13.96 15.21
C ARG A 8 -1.71 13.79 16.44
N ARG A 9 -1.24 13.10 17.48
CA ARG A 9 -2.00 12.85 18.71
C ARG A 9 -2.52 14.14 19.38
N PRO A 10 -1.76 15.24 19.52
CA PRO A 10 -2.29 16.48 20.08
C PRO A 10 -3.40 17.12 19.22
N LYS A 11 -3.38 16.90 17.90
CA LYS A 11 -4.35 17.47 16.95
C LYS A 11 -5.63 16.63 16.84
N SER A 12 -5.58 15.35 17.22
CA SER A 12 -6.74 14.46 17.25
C SER A 12 -6.58 13.44 18.39
N PRO A 13 -6.83 13.88 19.65
CA PRO A 13 -6.55 13.06 20.84
C PRO A 13 -7.45 11.84 20.97
N SER A 14 -8.66 11.91 20.42
CA SER A 14 -9.64 10.81 20.40
C SER A 14 -9.39 9.78 19.29
N ALA A 15 -8.48 10.06 18.35
CA ALA A 15 -8.19 9.13 17.27
C ALA A 15 -7.35 7.95 17.79
N THR A 16 -7.76 6.74 17.45
CA THR A 16 -6.99 5.52 17.72
C THR A 16 -6.02 5.27 16.57
N TYR A 17 -4.73 5.11 16.88
CA TYR A 17 -3.69 4.83 15.90
C TYR A 17 -3.18 3.40 16.10
N ILE A 18 -3.29 2.56 15.07
CA ILE A 18 -2.82 1.18 15.08
C ILE A 18 -1.69 1.05 14.05
N PRO A 19 -0.41 1.10 14.48
CA PRO A 19 0.70 0.93 13.56
C PRO A 19 0.81 -0.53 13.09
N VAL A 20 1.05 -0.71 11.79
CA VAL A 20 1.34 -2.01 11.17
C VAL A 20 2.63 -1.87 10.37
N SER A 21 3.57 -2.78 10.59
CA SER A 21 4.80 -2.83 9.79
C SER A 21 4.47 -3.31 8.39
N LEU A 22 4.87 -2.54 7.38
CA LEU A 22 4.64 -2.86 5.97
C LEU A 22 5.81 -2.31 5.14
N ASP A 23 6.67 -3.21 4.72
CA ASP A 23 7.52 -3.04 3.55
C ASP A 23 6.78 -3.60 2.31
N LEU A 24 6.76 -2.81 1.23
CA LEU A 24 6.04 -3.12 0.00
C LEU A 24 6.90 -3.87 -1.03
N ASP A 25 8.21 -3.97 -0.82
CA ASP A 25 9.11 -4.70 -1.72
C ASP A 25 8.98 -6.22 -1.54
N PRO A 26 9.35 -6.83 -0.40
CA PRO A 26 9.17 -8.27 -0.19
C PRO A 26 7.68 -8.63 -0.03
N GLN A 27 7.18 -9.56 -0.86
CA GLN A 27 5.77 -9.98 -0.77
C GLN A 27 5.44 -10.65 0.56
N LYS A 28 6.43 -11.24 1.24
CA LYS A 28 6.28 -11.79 2.59
C LYS A 28 5.79 -10.72 3.58
N SER A 29 6.45 -9.55 3.61
CA SER A 29 6.07 -8.42 4.47
C SER A 29 4.64 -7.96 4.16
N VAL A 30 4.31 -7.84 2.87
CA VAL A 30 2.96 -7.45 2.42
C VAL A 30 1.88 -8.40 2.97
N ARG A 31 2.13 -9.70 2.93
CA ARG A 31 1.20 -10.73 3.42
C ARG A 31 1.08 -10.71 4.94
N GLU A 32 2.19 -10.55 5.65
CA GLU A 32 2.21 -10.44 7.12
C GLU A 32 1.43 -9.20 7.60
N ALA A 33 1.63 -8.06 6.95
CA ALA A 33 0.89 -6.83 7.25
C ALA A 33 -0.62 -6.99 7.01
N ALA A 34 -1.00 -7.58 5.88
CA ALA A 34 -2.41 -7.83 5.58
C ALA A 34 -3.04 -8.81 6.59
N ALA A 35 -2.33 -9.88 6.95
CA ALA A 35 -2.78 -10.82 7.97
C ALA A 35 -2.99 -10.14 9.33
N ALA A 36 -2.05 -9.30 9.77
CA ALA A 36 -2.15 -8.53 11.01
C ALA A 36 -3.36 -7.58 11.00
N ILE A 37 -3.65 -6.93 9.87
CA ILE A 37 -4.85 -6.09 9.73
C ILE A 37 -6.11 -6.94 9.81
N LEU A 38 -6.16 -8.08 9.11
CA LEU A 38 -7.33 -8.94 9.06
C LEU A 38 -7.64 -9.55 10.43
N SER A 39 -6.63 -9.99 11.18
CA SER A 39 -6.80 -10.60 12.50
C SER A 39 -7.08 -9.60 13.61
N ASN A 40 -6.83 -8.30 13.40
CA ASN A 40 -7.09 -7.28 14.42
C ASN A 40 -8.60 -6.98 14.52
N SER A 41 -9.19 -7.31 15.68
CA SER A 41 -10.60 -7.11 16.00
C SER A 41 -11.03 -5.65 16.16
N GLN A 42 -10.07 -4.74 16.41
CA GLN A 42 -10.33 -3.30 16.45
C GLN A 42 -10.56 -2.70 15.06
N ILE A 43 -10.08 -3.37 14.00
CA ILE A 43 -10.26 -2.93 12.61
C ILE A 43 -11.42 -3.71 12.01
N GLN A 44 -12.65 -3.28 12.17
CA GLN A 44 -13.80 -4.05 11.65
C GLN A 44 -14.00 -3.88 10.14
N GLN A 45 -13.74 -2.66 9.65
CA GLN A 45 -13.90 -2.28 8.25
C GLN A 45 -12.84 -1.26 7.85
N ILE A 46 -12.63 -1.07 6.55
CA ILE A 46 -11.67 -0.10 6.02
C ILE A 46 -12.38 0.78 4.99
N ASP A 47 -12.63 2.03 5.36
CA ASP A 47 -13.34 2.97 4.50
C ASP A 47 -12.44 3.55 3.41
N LEU A 48 -11.19 3.85 3.74
CA LEU A 48 -10.24 4.51 2.85
C LEU A 48 -8.90 3.79 2.85
N VAL A 49 -8.37 3.53 1.66
CA VAL A 49 -7.00 3.04 1.46
C VAL A 49 -6.23 4.06 0.65
N PHE A 50 -5.17 4.61 1.22
CA PHE A 50 -4.27 5.53 0.53
C PHE A 50 -2.99 4.81 0.12
N LYS A 51 -2.82 4.56 -1.17
CA LYS A 51 -1.59 3.98 -1.73
C LYS A 51 -0.60 5.11 -2.02
N ASN A 52 0.12 5.51 -0.99
CA ASN A 52 1.01 6.68 -1.02
C ASN A 52 2.50 6.32 -1.08
N ALA A 53 2.91 5.24 -0.43
CA ALA A 53 4.32 4.87 -0.33
C ALA A 53 4.90 4.52 -1.70
N ALA A 54 6.07 5.08 -2.02
CA ALA A 54 6.77 4.79 -3.27
C ALA A 54 8.27 5.05 -3.13
N VAL A 55 9.06 4.37 -3.95
CA VAL A 55 10.49 4.65 -4.16
C VAL A 55 10.70 5.22 -5.55
N THR A 56 11.65 6.15 -5.70
CA THR A 56 11.99 6.81 -6.96
C THR A 56 13.49 7.05 -7.04
N SER A 57 14.00 7.31 -8.25
CA SER A 57 15.37 7.76 -8.47
C SER A 57 16.43 6.78 -7.94
N ILE A 58 16.19 5.48 -8.10
CA ILE A 58 17.14 4.43 -7.72
C ILE A 58 18.29 4.43 -8.75
N PRO A 59 19.55 4.71 -8.35
CA PRO A 59 20.65 4.91 -9.30
C PRO A 59 20.99 3.65 -10.12
N GLU A 60 20.86 2.48 -9.50
CA GLU A 60 21.14 1.18 -10.11
C GLU A 60 19.91 0.29 -10.04
N ARG A 61 19.74 -0.57 -11.05
CA ARG A 61 18.62 -1.52 -11.07
C ARG A 61 18.76 -2.50 -9.91
N GLN A 62 17.78 -2.48 -9.00
CA GLN A 62 17.67 -3.41 -7.90
C GLN A 62 16.51 -4.37 -8.13
N LEU A 63 16.60 -5.56 -7.53
CA LEU A 63 15.57 -6.58 -7.59
C LEU A 63 15.02 -6.85 -6.19
N SER A 64 13.71 -7.03 -6.11
CA SER A 64 13.04 -7.61 -4.95
C SER A 64 13.51 -9.07 -4.74
N PRO A 65 13.23 -9.66 -3.57
CA PRO A 65 13.51 -11.09 -3.33
C PRO A 65 12.87 -12.03 -4.34
N GLU A 66 11.76 -11.63 -4.96
CA GLU A 66 11.04 -12.36 -6.00
C GLU A 66 11.58 -12.09 -7.43
N GLY A 67 12.67 -11.33 -7.56
CA GLY A 67 13.31 -11.04 -8.84
C GLY A 67 12.61 -9.95 -9.68
N ILE A 68 11.76 -9.14 -9.04
CA ILE A 68 11.02 -8.04 -9.69
C ILE A 68 11.83 -6.75 -9.55
N GLU A 69 11.87 -5.92 -10.59
CA GLU A 69 12.49 -4.59 -10.48
C GLU A 69 11.89 -3.79 -9.31
N MET A 70 12.75 -3.24 -8.44
CA MET A 70 12.40 -2.64 -7.14
C MET A 70 11.30 -1.57 -7.20
N GLN A 71 11.34 -0.65 -8.17
CA GLN A 71 10.28 0.36 -8.30
C GLN A 71 8.95 -0.27 -8.69
N PHE A 72 8.97 -1.25 -9.59
CA PHE A 72 7.78 -2.00 -9.98
C PHE A 72 7.23 -2.87 -8.83
N ALA A 73 8.13 -3.53 -8.09
CA ALA A 73 7.81 -4.31 -6.90
C ALA A 73 7.10 -3.43 -5.86
N THR A 74 7.72 -2.32 -5.47
CA THR A 74 7.21 -1.43 -4.41
C THR A 74 5.99 -0.63 -4.85
N ASN A 75 6.09 0.11 -5.97
CA ASN A 75 5.11 1.14 -6.34
C ASN A 75 3.85 0.54 -6.99
N HIS A 76 3.92 -0.71 -7.48
CA HIS A 76 2.81 -1.35 -8.16
C HIS A 76 2.44 -2.70 -7.55
N ILE A 77 3.33 -3.69 -7.56
CA ILE A 77 3.00 -5.08 -7.19
C ILE A 77 2.65 -5.21 -5.71
N GLY A 78 3.46 -4.62 -4.82
CA GLY A 78 3.21 -4.62 -3.38
C GLY A 78 1.88 -3.96 -3.03
N HIS A 79 1.62 -2.79 -3.61
CA HIS A 79 0.34 -2.07 -3.46
C HIS A 79 -0.86 -2.84 -3.99
N PHE A 80 -0.71 -3.52 -5.12
CA PHE A 80 -1.75 -4.37 -5.69
C PHE A 80 -2.03 -5.57 -4.78
N LEU A 81 -0.98 -6.31 -4.40
CA LEU A 81 -1.08 -7.48 -3.52
C LEU A 81 -1.70 -7.11 -2.18
N PHE A 82 -1.17 -6.08 -1.50
CA PHE A 82 -1.67 -5.62 -0.20
C PHE A 82 -3.16 -5.33 -0.25
N THR A 83 -3.59 -4.54 -1.24
CA THR A 83 -4.99 -4.13 -1.37
C THR A 83 -5.91 -5.31 -1.60
N ASN A 84 -5.52 -6.25 -2.48
CA ASN A 84 -6.29 -7.46 -2.74
C ASN A 84 -6.45 -8.31 -1.46
N LEU A 85 -5.40 -8.43 -0.66
CA LEU A 85 -5.45 -9.21 0.58
C LEU A 85 -6.40 -8.60 1.62
N ILE A 86 -6.45 -7.28 1.75
CA ILE A 86 -7.34 -6.60 2.72
C ILE A 86 -8.75 -6.31 2.20
N MET A 87 -9.07 -6.71 0.95
CA MET A 87 -10.39 -6.51 0.35
C MET A 87 -11.57 -6.95 1.22
N PRO A 88 -11.52 -8.04 2.02
CA PRO A 88 -12.64 -8.40 2.87
C PRO A 88 -13.12 -7.26 3.79
N LYS A 89 -12.20 -6.47 4.37
CA LYS A 89 -12.56 -5.33 5.25
C LYS A 89 -12.99 -4.09 4.47
N ILE A 90 -12.49 -3.90 3.26
CA ILE A 90 -12.94 -2.83 2.35
C ILE A 90 -14.37 -3.11 1.87
N LEU A 91 -14.65 -4.37 1.49
CA LEU A 91 -15.97 -4.79 1.04
C LEU A 91 -16.99 -4.77 2.19
N ALA A 92 -16.57 -5.02 3.43
CA ALA A 92 -17.42 -4.83 4.60
C ALA A 92 -17.88 -3.37 4.72
N ALA A 93 -16.95 -2.41 4.62
CA ALA A 93 -17.28 -0.98 4.59
C ALA A 93 -18.19 -0.61 3.42
N ALA A 94 -17.91 -1.12 2.22
CA ALA A 94 -18.70 -0.79 1.03
C ALA A 94 -20.16 -1.30 1.10
N LYS A 95 -20.43 -2.35 1.88
CA LYS A 95 -21.78 -2.88 2.10
C LYS A 95 -22.59 -2.04 3.10
N SER A 96 -21.93 -1.54 4.15
CA SER A 96 -22.59 -0.79 5.23
C SER A 96 -22.71 0.71 4.92
N ASN A 97 -21.76 1.26 4.17
CA ASN A 97 -21.68 2.69 3.95
C ASN A 97 -22.45 3.19 2.72
N PRO A 98 -22.79 4.49 2.66
CA PRO A 98 -23.36 5.11 1.47
C PRO A 98 -22.45 4.93 0.24
N LYS A 99 -23.08 4.78 -0.95
CA LYS A 99 -22.35 4.60 -2.21
C LYS A 99 -21.34 5.74 -2.43
N GLY A 100 -20.08 5.37 -2.67
CA GLY A 100 -19.01 6.31 -2.99
C GLY A 100 -18.25 6.89 -1.79
N THR A 101 -18.51 6.46 -0.56
CA THR A 101 -17.69 6.84 0.61
C THR A 101 -16.49 5.93 0.80
N THR A 102 -16.64 4.62 0.52
CA THR A 102 -15.53 3.65 0.54
C THR A 102 -14.68 3.78 -0.72
N ARG A 103 -13.37 4.02 -0.56
CA ARG A 103 -12.47 4.35 -1.68
C ARG A 103 -11.07 3.76 -1.52
N ILE A 104 -10.49 3.38 -2.65
CA ILE A 104 -9.06 3.11 -2.80
C ILE A 104 -8.49 4.27 -3.61
N ILE A 105 -7.55 5.00 -3.03
CA ILE A 105 -6.89 6.16 -3.62
C ILE A 105 -5.46 5.77 -4.00
N ASN A 106 -5.18 5.76 -5.30
CA ASN A 106 -3.83 5.53 -5.80
C ASN A 106 -3.12 6.88 -6.02
N LEU A 107 -2.05 7.14 -5.26
CA LEU A 107 -1.20 8.29 -5.55
C LEU A 107 -0.26 7.93 -6.70
N SER A 108 -0.19 8.83 -7.69
CA SER A 108 0.71 8.72 -8.84
C SER A 108 1.52 10.00 -8.97
N SER A 109 2.39 10.07 -9.97
CA SER A 109 3.17 11.25 -10.32
C SER A 109 3.07 11.58 -11.80
N ARG A 110 3.54 12.78 -12.16
CA ARG A 110 3.71 13.19 -13.58
C ARG A 110 4.74 12.33 -14.33
N GLY A 111 5.52 11.49 -13.63
CA GLY A 111 6.44 10.51 -14.21
C GLY A 111 5.79 9.65 -15.31
N THR A 112 4.54 9.27 -15.08
CA THR A 112 3.73 8.44 -16.00
C THR A 112 3.48 9.08 -17.37
N VAL A 113 3.60 10.40 -17.49
CA VAL A 113 3.41 11.12 -18.76
C VAL A 113 4.68 11.12 -19.61
N TYR A 114 5.86 10.99 -18.99
CA TYR A 114 7.14 11.05 -19.69
C TYR A 114 7.49 9.75 -20.41
N SER A 115 7.03 8.60 -19.93
CA SER A 115 7.21 7.32 -20.62
C SER A 115 6.12 6.32 -20.21
N PRO A 116 5.58 5.52 -21.16
CA PRO A 116 4.73 4.39 -20.82
C PRO A 116 5.54 3.25 -20.20
N VAL A 117 4.84 2.31 -19.57
CA VAL A 117 5.42 1.02 -19.17
C VAL A 117 5.68 0.18 -20.42
N ARG A 118 6.92 -0.29 -20.60
CA ARG A 118 7.31 -1.16 -21.71
C ARG A 118 7.31 -2.62 -21.26
N PHE A 119 6.16 -3.28 -21.35
CA PHE A 119 6.00 -4.67 -20.93
C PHE A 119 6.80 -5.69 -21.74
N GLN A 120 7.23 -5.33 -22.94
CA GLN A 120 8.05 -6.19 -23.81
C GLN A 120 9.54 -6.21 -23.42
N THR A 121 9.96 -5.32 -22.52
CA THR A 121 11.36 -5.21 -22.14
C THR A 121 11.66 -6.14 -20.95
N SER A 122 12.72 -6.95 -21.04
CA SER A 122 13.21 -7.83 -19.97
C SER A 122 13.80 -7.09 -18.75
N THR A 123 13.53 -5.78 -18.63
CA THR A 123 14.02 -4.96 -17.52
C THR A 123 13.17 -5.14 -16.26
N LEU A 124 11.91 -5.57 -16.37
CA LEU A 124 11.02 -5.77 -15.22
C LEU A 124 11.24 -7.11 -14.50
N THR A 125 11.66 -8.13 -15.23
CA THR A 125 11.93 -9.48 -14.74
C THR A 125 13.15 -10.02 -15.49
N ARG A 126 14.08 -10.66 -14.78
CA ARG A 126 15.23 -11.32 -15.42
C ARG A 126 15.05 -12.82 -15.37
#